data_AF-A0A6C0HQW8-F1
#
_entry.id   AF-A0A6C0HQW8-F1
#
_cell.length_a   1.000
_cell.length_b   1.000
_cell.length_c   1.000
_cell.angle_alpha   90.00
_cell.angle_beta   90.00
_cell.angle_gamma   90.00
#
_symmetry.space_group_name_H-M   'P 1'
#
loop_
_entity.id
_entity.type
_entity.pdbx_description
1 polymer ?
#
loop_
_entity_poly.entity_id
_entity_poly.type
_entity_poly.pdbx_seq_one_letter_code
_entity_poly.pdbx_strand_id
1 'polypeptide(L)'
;MQRYDYARLVDLCKTNNINLTKDYSIETVNIFTIIEGNCLNDICSNIFSKSFRSLLKTNGYCLKCSTRIGLKKVEKTCLEKYGVKNPQKSQVIKDKMKKTCLEKYGSEYASQSQEIKDKVKKTNIEKYGVPYPLSLLETKEKAKKTLMEKFGVDHASKSEIVKEKKKQSAMALYGVEHISQAPEVREKCKQTCLKNFGVEFPMQSKEVIEKRNKTCIELYGNECPLKNKEVKNKSKESMIEKYGVEHPLQNEEIKEKTKNTCLEKYGVEHVSQADEFKNKVKKTCFEKYGVYHNMHVPEISEKCSHNCYLSKEYKFPSGKTIKIQGYEKYALDELINIHKIQENDIINERKLVPVIWYSDENGKKHRHYVDFYIPSKNLCIEVKSTWTLKKKQDSVYLKQEAAKNLGYSYEIWVYDNKGAKISSDFTCIQSNNQND
;
A
#
# COMPACT_ATOMS: atom_id res chain seq x y z
N MET A 1 39.77 -58.16 -29.99
CA MET A 1 38.81 -57.66 -28.96
C MET A 1 39.22 -58.27 -27.63
N GLN A 2 39.65 -57.49 -26.63
CA GLN A 2 40.04 -58.07 -25.33
C GLN A 2 38.84 -58.78 -24.69
N ARG A 3 39.03 -60.02 -24.23
CA ARG A 3 37.99 -60.83 -23.59
C ARG A 3 37.56 -60.17 -22.27
N TYR A 4 36.30 -60.34 -21.89
CA TYR A 4 35.80 -59.92 -20.58
C TYR A 4 35.80 -61.16 -19.71
N ASP A 5 36.79 -61.30 -18.84
CA ASP A 5 36.99 -62.44 -17.95
C ASP A 5 37.49 -61.97 -16.57
N TYR A 6 37.62 -62.91 -15.63
CA TYR A 6 38.07 -62.62 -14.27
C TYR A 6 39.50 -62.06 -14.24
N ALA A 7 40.40 -62.55 -15.09
CA ALA A 7 41.78 -62.05 -15.16
C ALA A 7 41.82 -60.55 -15.48
N ARG A 8 41.01 -60.11 -16.44
CA ARG A 8 40.86 -58.69 -16.77
C ARG A 8 40.20 -57.89 -15.65
N LEU A 9 39.26 -58.47 -14.91
CA LEU A 9 38.65 -57.80 -13.77
C LEU A 9 39.68 -57.56 -12.67
N VAL A 10 40.53 -58.54 -12.36
CA VAL A 10 41.61 -58.42 -11.37
C VAL A 10 42.63 -57.35 -11.79
N ASP A 11 43.04 -57.36 -13.06
CA ASP A 11 43.95 -56.34 -13.62
C ASP A 11 43.38 -54.92 -13.50
N LEU A 12 42.09 -54.75 -13.85
CA LEU A 12 41.38 -53.48 -13.68
C LEU A 12 41.35 -53.05 -12.20
N CYS A 13 41.09 -53.98 -11.28
CA CYS A 13 41.01 -53.67 -9.86
C CYS A 13 42.36 -53.23 -9.30
N LYS A 14 43.46 -53.89 -9.70
CA LYS A 14 44.81 -53.49 -9.33
C LYS A 14 45.18 -52.11 -9.90
N THR A 15 44.92 -51.90 -11.19
CA THR A 15 45.26 -50.65 -11.89
C THR A 15 44.52 -49.44 -11.29
N ASN A 16 43.26 -49.62 -10.92
CA ASN A 16 42.41 -48.53 -10.45
C ASN A 16 42.19 -48.53 -8.92
N ASN A 17 42.92 -49.35 -8.18
CA ASN A 17 42.79 -49.51 -6.72
C ASN A 17 41.35 -49.80 -6.25
N ILE A 18 40.66 -50.70 -6.95
CA ILE A 18 39.27 -51.07 -6.66
C ILE A 18 39.25 -52.25 -5.69
N ASN A 19 38.55 -52.07 -4.57
CA ASN A 19 38.30 -53.12 -3.60
C ASN A 19 36.92 -53.75 -3.86
N LEU A 20 36.88 -55.00 -4.31
CA LEU A 20 35.64 -55.73 -4.55
C LEU A 20 35.02 -56.20 -3.23
N THR A 21 33.69 -56.20 -3.13
CA THR A 21 32.95 -56.69 -1.95
C THR A 21 32.54 -58.15 -2.06
N LYS A 22 32.71 -58.74 -3.25
CA LYS A 22 32.35 -60.12 -3.59
C LYS A 22 33.54 -60.78 -4.30
N ASP A 23 33.75 -62.06 -4.04
CA ASP A 23 34.69 -62.85 -4.83
C ASP A 23 34.05 -63.30 -6.15
N TYR A 24 34.75 -63.08 -7.26
CA TYR A 24 34.34 -63.44 -8.62
C TYR A 24 35.22 -64.54 -9.22
N SER A 25 36.13 -65.15 -8.44
CA SER A 25 37.10 -66.16 -8.90
C SER A 25 36.45 -67.42 -9.48
N ILE A 26 35.28 -67.79 -8.97
CA ILE A 26 34.50 -68.97 -9.38
C ILE A 26 33.33 -68.62 -10.31
N GLU A 27 33.11 -67.33 -10.61
CA GLU A 27 31.98 -66.87 -11.42
C GLU A 27 32.37 -66.70 -12.89
N THR A 28 31.43 -66.99 -13.80
CA THR A 28 31.61 -66.66 -15.21
C THR A 28 31.46 -65.16 -15.42
N VAL A 29 32.59 -64.44 -15.34
CA VAL A 29 32.64 -63.00 -15.62
C VAL A 29 32.52 -62.76 -17.13
N ASN A 30 31.58 -61.91 -17.52
CA ASN A 30 31.38 -61.42 -18.88
C ASN A 30 31.11 -59.90 -18.85
N ILE A 31 30.92 -59.30 -20.03
CA ILE A 31 30.74 -57.84 -20.19
C ILE A 31 29.54 -57.27 -19.41
N PHE A 32 28.52 -58.10 -19.15
CA PHE A 32 27.29 -57.73 -18.44
C PHE A 32 27.29 -58.13 -16.97
N THR A 33 28.26 -58.93 -16.50
CA THR A 33 28.38 -59.31 -15.08
C THR A 33 28.40 -58.07 -14.20
N ILE A 34 27.56 -58.08 -13.16
CA ILE A 34 27.46 -56.99 -12.19
C ILE A 34 28.57 -57.15 -11.16
N ILE A 35 29.47 -56.17 -11.14
CA ILE A 35 30.61 -56.07 -10.25
C ILE A 35 30.28 -55.11 -9.12
N GLU A 36 30.54 -55.56 -7.90
CA GLU A 36 30.32 -54.82 -6.67
C GLU A 36 31.63 -54.58 -5.93
N GLY A 37 31.79 -53.35 -5.43
CA GLY A 37 32.99 -52.95 -4.72
C GLY A 37 32.82 -51.63 -3.99
N ASN A 38 33.80 -51.30 -3.15
CA ASN A 38 33.80 -50.05 -2.41
C ASN A 38 34.00 -48.86 -3.36
N CYS A 39 33.28 -47.76 -3.10
CA CYS A 39 33.44 -46.54 -3.85
C CYS A 39 34.88 -46.02 -3.74
N LEU A 40 35.52 -45.71 -4.87
CA LEU A 40 36.86 -45.11 -4.97
C LEU A 40 37.00 -43.70 -4.38
N ASN A 41 35.99 -43.19 -3.68
CA ASN A 41 36.07 -41.88 -3.04
C ASN A 41 36.31 -42.13 -1.56
N ASP A 42 37.50 -41.78 -1.06
CA ASP A 42 37.99 -42.13 0.29
C ASP A 42 37.05 -41.68 1.42
N ILE A 43 36.31 -40.59 1.19
CA ILE A 43 35.32 -40.06 2.14
C ILE A 43 33.91 -40.65 1.95
N CYS A 44 33.77 -41.77 1.22
CA CYS A 44 32.49 -42.36 0.86
C CYS A 44 32.44 -43.87 1.14
N SER A 45 31.66 -44.25 2.15
CA SER A 45 31.46 -45.65 2.55
C SER A 45 30.39 -46.40 1.72
N ASN A 46 29.99 -45.89 0.55
CA ASN A 46 28.99 -46.56 -0.29
C ASN A 46 29.66 -47.60 -1.20
N ILE A 47 28.88 -48.61 -1.58
CA ILE A 47 29.27 -49.61 -2.59
C ILE A 47 28.85 -49.11 -3.98
N PHE A 48 29.64 -49.42 -5.01
CA PHE A 48 29.19 -49.35 -6.40
C PHE A 48 28.69 -50.72 -6.84
N SER A 49 27.64 -50.74 -7.66
CA SER A 49 27.18 -51.94 -8.34
C SER A 49 27.03 -51.57 -9.82
N LYS A 50 27.87 -52.16 -10.67
CA LYS A 50 28.01 -51.78 -12.08
C LYS A 50 28.28 -53.00 -12.94
N SER A 51 27.71 -53.06 -14.14
CA SER A 51 28.19 -54.03 -15.13
C SER A 51 29.67 -53.83 -15.42
N PHE A 52 30.39 -54.90 -15.73
CA PHE A 52 31.82 -54.83 -16.03
C PHE A 52 32.13 -53.81 -17.15
N ARG A 53 31.26 -53.72 -18.17
CA ARG A 53 31.31 -52.65 -19.18
C ARG A 53 31.27 -51.24 -18.61
N SER A 54 30.40 -50.99 -17.64
CA SER A 54 30.21 -49.67 -17.03
C SER A 54 31.34 -49.34 -16.06
N LEU A 55 31.88 -50.35 -15.38
CA LEU A 55 33.05 -50.21 -14.50
C LEU A 55 34.27 -49.72 -15.28
N LEU A 56 34.53 -50.27 -16.46
CA LEU A 56 35.62 -49.81 -17.34
C LEU A 56 35.46 -48.35 -17.79
N LYS A 57 34.23 -47.87 -17.99
CA LYS A 57 33.97 -46.50 -18.45
C LYS A 57 34.01 -45.46 -17.35
N THR A 58 33.52 -45.83 -16.16
CA THR A 58 33.22 -44.87 -15.08
C THR A 58 34.00 -45.11 -13.81
N ASN A 59 34.86 -46.13 -13.80
CA ASN A 59 35.63 -46.59 -12.65
C ASN A 59 34.74 -47.00 -11.45
N GLY A 60 35.36 -47.42 -10.35
CA GLY A 60 34.69 -47.89 -9.13
C GLY A 60 33.99 -46.80 -8.29
N TYR A 61 33.33 -45.82 -8.89
CA TYR A 61 32.56 -44.81 -8.13
C TYR A 61 31.09 -45.20 -7.97
N CYS A 62 30.54 -45.05 -6.76
CA CYS A 62 29.09 -45.20 -6.56
C CYS A 62 28.30 -44.15 -7.35
N LEU A 63 27.00 -44.37 -7.57
CA LEU A 63 26.16 -43.46 -8.36
C LEU A 63 26.22 -42.01 -7.85
N LYS A 64 26.17 -41.81 -6.53
CA LYS A 64 26.22 -40.46 -5.92
C LYS A 64 27.54 -39.74 -6.25
N CYS A 65 28.68 -40.41 -6.09
CA CYS A 65 30.00 -39.83 -6.36
C CYS A 65 30.21 -39.60 -7.85
N SER A 66 29.84 -40.56 -8.69
CA SER A 66 29.89 -40.44 -10.16
C SER A 66 29.06 -39.24 -10.65
N THR A 67 27.84 -39.08 -10.15
CA THR A 67 26.97 -37.94 -10.49
C THR A 67 27.59 -36.61 -10.05
N ARG A 68 28.14 -36.54 -8.83
CA ARG A 68 28.80 -35.32 -8.33
C ARG A 68 29.99 -34.91 -9.20
N ILE A 69 30.84 -35.86 -9.58
CA ILE A 69 31.99 -35.62 -10.46
C ILE A 69 31.50 -35.16 -11.84
N GLY A 70 30.47 -35.82 -12.39
CA GLY A 70 29.85 -35.43 -13.65
C GLY A 70 29.33 -34.00 -13.63
N LEU A 71 28.62 -33.61 -12.57
CA LEU A 71 28.10 -32.24 -12.40
C LEU A 71 29.22 -31.21 -12.37
N LYS A 72 30.34 -31.48 -11.68
CA LYS A 72 31.51 -30.59 -11.68
C LYS A 72 32.12 -30.42 -13.07
N LYS A 73 32.19 -31.49 -13.87
CA LYS A 73 32.68 -31.43 -15.25
C LYS A 73 31.75 -30.60 -16.14
N VAL A 74 30.43 -30.79 -16.00
CA VAL A 74 29.43 -30.00 -16.72
C VAL A 74 29.53 -28.53 -16.34
N GLU A 75 29.62 -28.22 -15.04
CA GLU A 75 29.77 -26.85 -14.53
C GLU A 75 31.00 -26.15 -15.12
N LYS A 76 32.16 -26.83 -15.11
CA LYS A 76 33.39 -26.33 -15.73
C LYS A 76 33.21 -26.06 -17.22
N THR A 77 32.66 -27.02 -17.96
CA THR A 77 32.42 -26.88 -19.41
C THR A 77 31.44 -25.73 -19.72
N CYS A 78 30.42 -25.54 -18.88
CA CYS A 78 29.44 -24.46 -19.05
C CYS A 78 30.06 -23.09 -18.76
N LEU A 79 30.92 -23.00 -17.75
CA LEU A 79 31.70 -21.79 -17.47
C LEU A 79 32.63 -21.45 -18.63
N GLU A 80 33.36 -22.43 -19.17
CA GLU A 80 34.27 -22.24 -20.31
C GLU A 80 33.53 -21.78 -21.58
N LYS A 81 32.38 -22.39 -21.90
CA LYS A 81 31.65 -22.10 -23.14
C LYS A 81 30.73 -20.89 -23.07
N TYR A 82 30.15 -20.62 -21.90
CA TYR A 82 29.04 -19.66 -21.77
C TYR A 82 29.25 -18.62 -20.65
N GLY A 83 30.37 -18.69 -19.93
CA GLY A 83 30.65 -17.81 -18.78
C GLY A 83 29.77 -18.05 -17.57
N VAL A 84 28.90 -19.08 -17.59
CA VAL A 84 27.91 -19.35 -16.55
C VAL A 84 27.83 -20.84 -16.22
N LYS A 85 27.60 -21.16 -14.95
CA LYS A 85 27.47 -22.55 -14.46
C LYS A 85 26.31 -23.34 -15.06
N ASN A 86 25.29 -22.64 -15.55
CA ASN A 86 24.13 -23.23 -16.23
C ASN A 86 23.91 -22.48 -17.55
N PRO A 87 23.93 -23.15 -18.72
CA PRO A 87 23.75 -22.52 -20.02
C PRO A 87 22.46 -21.70 -20.14
N GLN A 88 21.38 -22.08 -19.44
CA GLN A 88 20.11 -21.34 -19.44
C GLN A 88 20.22 -19.95 -18.79
N LYS A 89 21.27 -19.70 -18.01
CA LYS A 89 21.56 -18.38 -17.45
C LYS A 89 22.30 -17.48 -18.44
N SER A 90 22.87 -18.03 -19.51
CA SER A 90 23.59 -17.28 -20.54
C SER A 90 22.61 -16.43 -21.34
N GLN A 91 22.92 -15.14 -21.48
CA GLN A 91 22.08 -14.21 -22.23
C GLN A 91 21.96 -14.63 -23.71
N VAL A 92 23.07 -15.08 -24.31
CA VAL A 92 23.10 -15.58 -25.70
C VAL A 92 22.11 -16.72 -25.92
N ILE A 93 22.05 -17.66 -24.97
CA ILE A 93 21.11 -18.80 -25.05
C ILE A 93 19.67 -18.32 -24.85
N LYS A 94 19.42 -17.41 -23.91
CA LYS A 94 18.08 -16.83 -23.69
C LYS A 94 17.57 -16.11 -24.94
N ASP A 95 18.40 -15.32 -25.59
CA ASP A 95 18.01 -14.56 -26.79
C ASP A 95 17.74 -15.49 -27.97
N LYS A 96 18.55 -16.54 -28.14
CA LYS A 96 18.30 -17.58 -29.14
C LYS A 96 16.97 -18.30 -28.90
N MET A 97 16.65 -18.61 -27.65
CA MET A 97 15.36 -19.23 -27.28
C MET A 97 14.19 -18.28 -27.60
N LYS A 98 14.29 -17.01 -27.21
CA LYS A 98 13.27 -15.99 -27.50
C LYS A 98 13.03 -15.84 -29.00
N LYS A 99 14.10 -15.74 -29.78
CA LYS A 99 14.04 -15.65 -31.26
C LYS A 99 13.31 -16.85 -31.85
N THR A 100 13.67 -18.06 -31.43
CA THR A 100 13.01 -19.29 -31.91
C THR A 100 11.54 -19.33 -31.54
N CYS A 101 11.16 -18.91 -30.32
CA CYS A 101 9.77 -18.83 -29.91
C CYS A 101 9.00 -17.76 -30.68
N LEU A 102 9.62 -16.62 -30.97
CA LEU A 102 9.03 -15.55 -31.75
C LEU A 102 8.74 -16.01 -33.19
N GLU A 103 9.70 -16.68 -33.82
CA GLU A 103 9.56 -17.27 -35.16
C GLU A 103 8.45 -18.32 -35.24
N LYS A 104 8.32 -19.18 -34.21
CA LYS A 104 7.35 -20.29 -34.23
C LYS A 104 5.95 -19.92 -33.73
N TYR A 105 5.86 -19.00 -32.78
CA TYR A 105 4.64 -18.76 -32.00
C TYR A 105 4.26 -17.27 -31.90
N GLY A 106 4.94 -16.39 -32.63
CA GLY A 106 4.69 -14.95 -32.61
C GLY A 106 4.88 -14.27 -31.25
N SER A 107 5.54 -14.94 -30.30
CA SER A 107 5.73 -14.46 -28.93
C SER A 107 7.08 -14.91 -28.37
N GLU A 108 7.67 -14.12 -27.47
CA GLU A 108 8.99 -14.44 -26.89
C GLU A 108 9.00 -15.76 -26.10
N TYR A 109 7.83 -16.20 -25.64
CA TYR A 109 7.66 -17.44 -24.89
C TYR A 109 6.44 -18.19 -25.40
N ALA A 110 6.58 -19.49 -25.64
CA ALA A 110 5.48 -20.34 -26.11
C ALA A 110 4.22 -20.28 -25.22
N SER A 111 4.38 -20.07 -23.91
CA SER A 111 3.26 -19.92 -22.96
C SER A 111 2.48 -18.62 -23.12
N GLN A 112 3.01 -17.61 -23.83
CA GLN A 112 2.31 -16.37 -24.13
C GLN A 112 1.38 -16.51 -25.34
N SER A 113 1.70 -17.41 -26.27
CA SER A 113 0.89 -17.70 -27.44
C SER A 113 -0.52 -18.13 -27.05
N GLN A 114 -1.50 -17.49 -27.67
CA GLN A 114 -2.91 -17.75 -27.42
C GLN A 114 -3.30 -19.18 -27.82
N GLU A 115 -2.77 -19.67 -28.94
CA GLU A 115 -2.97 -21.05 -29.42
C GLU A 115 -2.55 -22.08 -28.35
N ILE A 116 -1.38 -21.90 -27.75
CA ILE A 116 -0.87 -22.79 -26.70
C ILE A 116 -1.74 -22.70 -25.44
N LYS A 117 -2.16 -21.49 -25.04
CA LYS A 117 -3.08 -21.31 -23.90
C LYS A 117 -4.39 -22.05 -24.11
N ASP A 118 -4.97 -21.96 -25.30
CA ASP A 118 -6.26 -22.58 -25.59
C ASP A 118 -6.16 -24.10 -25.73
N LYS A 119 -5.04 -24.61 -26.26
CA LYS A 119 -4.73 -26.05 -26.24
C LYS A 119 -4.63 -26.58 -24.81
N VAL A 120 -3.95 -25.87 -23.92
CA VAL A 120 -3.85 -26.24 -22.49
C VAL A 120 -5.23 -26.24 -21.83
N LYS A 121 -6.05 -25.20 -22.05
CA LYS A 121 -7.42 -25.15 -21.52
C LYS A 121 -8.25 -26.33 -22.01
N LYS A 122 -8.21 -26.64 -23.31
CA LYS A 122 -8.95 -27.75 -23.91
C LYS A 122 -8.57 -29.08 -23.24
N THR A 123 -7.27 -29.37 -23.14
CA THR A 123 -6.80 -30.60 -22.49
C THR A 123 -7.18 -30.65 -21.00
N ASN A 124 -7.18 -29.52 -20.30
CA ASN A 124 -7.62 -29.48 -18.91
C ASN A 124 -9.13 -29.73 -18.76
N ILE A 125 -9.94 -29.16 -19.67
CA ILE A 125 -11.39 -29.41 -19.70
C ILE A 125 -11.68 -30.89 -19.99
N GLU A 126 -11.00 -31.48 -20.97
CA GLU A 126 -11.13 -32.91 -21.31
C GLU A 126 -10.78 -33.83 -20.14
N LYS A 127 -9.74 -33.50 -19.36
CA LYS A 127 -9.25 -34.34 -18.26
C LYS A 127 -9.94 -34.09 -16.92
N TYR A 128 -10.31 -32.85 -16.64
CA TYR A 128 -10.71 -32.39 -15.30
C TYR A 128 -12.06 -31.66 -15.28
N GLY A 129 -12.72 -31.49 -16.42
CA GLY A 129 -13.99 -30.77 -16.56
C GLY A 129 -13.88 -29.25 -16.40
N VAL A 130 -12.70 -28.72 -16.09
CA VAL A 130 -12.45 -27.29 -15.88
C VAL A 130 -11.17 -26.83 -16.57
N PRO A 131 -11.09 -25.57 -17.03
CA PRO A 131 -9.88 -25.04 -17.70
C PRO A 131 -8.68 -24.92 -16.76
N TYR A 132 -8.92 -24.80 -15.45
CA TYR A 132 -7.88 -24.59 -14.44
C TYR A 132 -8.07 -25.57 -13.28
N PRO A 133 -7.32 -26.68 -13.21
CA PRO A 133 -7.54 -27.73 -12.19
C PRO A 133 -7.48 -27.22 -10.74
N LEU A 134 -6.68 -26.19 -10.47
CA LEU A 134 -6.58 -25.52 -9.16
C LEU A 134 -7.87 -24.79 -8.74
N SER A 135 -8.87 -24.63 -9.61
CA SER A 135 -10.18 -24.13 -9.22
C SER A 135 -11.01 -25.19 -8.49
N LEU A 136 -10.76 -26.48 -8.74
CA LEU A 136 -11.45 -27.60 -8.10
C LEU A 136 -11.14 -27.64 -6.60
N LEU A 137 -12.19 -27.78 -5.80
CA LEU A 137 -12.07 -27.82 -4.34
C LEU A 137 -11.13 -28.96 -3.89
N GLU A 138 -11.27 -30.15 -4.46
CA GLU A 138 -10.42 -31.29 -4.15
C GLU A 138 -8.92 -31.00 -4.39
N THR A 139 -8.60 -30.34 -5.50
CA THR A 139 -7.21 -29.97 -5.83
C THR A 139 -6.68 -28.90 -4.87
N LYS A 140 -7.52 -27.93 -4.48
CA LYS A 140 -7.17 -26.93 -3.46
C LYS A 140 -6.90 -27.59 -2.10
N GLU A 141 -7.73 -28.53 -1.67
CA GLU A 141 -7.58 -29.21 -0.39
C GLU A 141 -6.34 -30.12 -0.38
N LYS A 142 -6.05 -30.84 -1.47
CA LYS A 142 -4.79 -31.59 -1.62
C LYS A 142 -3.56 -30.67 -1.52
N ALA A 143 -3.61 -29.50 -2.16
CA ALA A 143 -2.53 -28.52 -2.08
C ALA A 143 -2.35 -27.97 -0.64
N LYS A 144 -3.44 -27.61 0.04
CA LYS A 144 -3.41 -27.18 1.45
C LYS A 144 -2.86 -28.27 2.36
N LYS A 145 -3.30 -29.52 2.21
CA LYS A 145 -2.81 -30.67 2.98
C LYS A 145 -1.30 -30.83 2.84
N THR A 146 -0.80 -30.76 1.60
CA THR A 146 0.65 -30.85 1.32
C THR A 146 1.43 -29.72 2.00
N LEU A 147 0.89 -28.51 2.03
CA LEU A 147 1.52 -27.37 2.70
C LEU A 147 1.49 -27.52 4.23
N MET A 148 0.38 -28.05 4.77
CA MET A 148 0.24 -28.35 6.19
C MET A 148 1.24 -29.43 6.62
N GLU A 149 1.36 -30.53 5.87
CA GLU A 149 2.32 -31.61 6.14
C GLU A 149 3.78 -31.13 6.09
N LYS A 150 4.12 -30.26 5.14
CA LYS A 150 5.52 -29.80 4.95
C LYS A 150 5.92 -28.62 5.82
N PHE A 151 4.98 -27.73 6.13
CA PHE A 151 5.28 -26.43 6.71
C PHE A 151 4.38 -26.05 7.90
N GLY A 152 3.42 -26.90 8.28
CA GLY A 152 2.47 -26.63 9.36
C GLY A 152 1.51 -25.47 9.08
N VAL A 153 1.40 -25.03 7.82
CA VAL A 153 0.57 -23.88 7.42
C VAL A 153 -0.15 -24.16 6.10
N ASP A 154 -1.31 -23.54 5.90
CA ASP A 154 -2.11 -23.63 4.68
C ASP A 154 -1.55 -22.82 3.49
N HIS A 155 -0.57 -21.94 3.75
CA HIS A 155 0.07 -21.12 2.75
C HIS A 155 1.55 -20.93 3.07
N ALA A 156 2.44 -21.23 2.11
CA ALA A 156 3.88 -21.26 2.33
C ALA A 156 4.45 -19.95 2.90
N SER A 157 3.91 -18.79 2.52
CA SER A 157 4.39 -17.50 3.05
C SER A 157 4.05 -17.24 4.52
N LYS A 158 3.13 -18.01 5.12
CA LYS A 158 2.83 -17.95 6.56
C LYS A 158 3.87 -18.70 7.39
N SER A 159 4.59 -19.65 6.79
CA SER A 159 5.61 -20.45 7.47
C SER A 159 6.80 -19.59 7.89
N GLU A 160 7.15 -19.64 9.17
CA GLU A 160 8.32 -18.92 9.70
C GLU A 160 9.62 -19.34 9.01
N ILE A 161 9.76 -20.63 8.67
CA ILE A 161 10.91 -21.15 7.91
C ILE A 161 11.04 -20.43 6.55
N VAL A 162 9.92 -20.19 5.88
CA VAL A 162 9.90 -19.53 4.56
C VAL A 162 10.13 -18.02 4.71
N LYS A 163 9.56 -17.37 5.74
CA LYS A 163 9.80 -15.95 6.02
C LYS A 163 11.28 -15.68 6.31
N GLU A 164 11.88 -16.50 7.17
CA GLU A 164 13.28 -16.35 7.57
C GLU A 164 14.22 -16.59 6.37
N LYS A 165 13.97 -17.62 5.56
CA LYS A 165 14.74 -17.84 4.32
C LYS A 165 14.66 -16.66 3.34
N LYS A 166 13.49 -16.02 3.22
CA LYS A 166 13.32 -14.81 2.39
C LYS A 166 14.14 -13.65 2.95
N LYS A 167 14.09 -13.43 4.27
CA LYS A 167 14.85 -12.39 4.96
C LYS A 167 16.35 -12.59 4.78
N GLN A 168 16.86 -13.80 5.02
CA GLN A 168 18.27 -14.15 4.83
C GLN A 168 18.73 -13.93 3.38
N SER A 169 17.91 -14.32 2.40
CA SER A 169 18.23 -14.13 0.99
C SER A 169 18.25 -12.64 0.60
N ALA A 170 17.29 -11.86 1.10
CA ALA A 170 17.24 -10.42 0.86
C ALA A 170 18.44 -9.71 1.50
N MET A 171 18.82 -10.12 2.72
CA MET A 171 19.97 -9.58 3.43
C MET A 171 21.28 -9.92 2.70
N ALA A 172 21.46 -11.17 2.28
CA ALA A 172 22.68 -11.62 1.61
C ALA A 172 22.89 -10.97 0.23
N LEU A 173 21.82 -10.65 -0.49
CA LEU A 173 21.89 -10.09 -1.84
C LEU A 173 21.82 -8.56 -1.89
N TYR A 174 21.07 -7.94 -0.98
CA TYR A 174 20.73 -6.52 -1.04
C TYR A 174 20.97 -5.76 0.27
N GLY A 175 21.43 -6.42 1.33
CA GLY A 175 21.70 -5.79 2.64
C GLY A 175 20.44 -5.26 3.35
N VAL A 176 19.25 -5.72 2.97
CA VAL A 176 17.97 -5.28 3.56
C VAL A 176 17.12 -6.49 3.97
N GLU A 177 16.26 -6.31 4.98
CA GLU A 177 15.39 -7.40 5.44
C GLU A 177 14.31 -7.76 4.43
N HIS A 178 13.80 -6.77 3.71
CA HIS A 178 12.77 -6.97 2.70
C HIS A 178 13.20 -6.36 1.36
N ILE A 179 13.10 -7.16 0.29
CA ILE A 179 13.60 -6.78 -1.05
C ILE A 179 13.01 -5.47 -1.58
N SER A 180 11.78 -5.11 -1.18
CA SER A 180 11.16 -3.84 -1.61
C SER A 180 11.79 -2.60 -0.96
N GLN A 181 12.65 -2.77 0.05
CA GLN A 181 13.39 -1.68 0.69
C GLN A 181 14.67 -1.35 -0.09
N ALA A 182 15.20 -2.32 -0.87
CA ALA A 182 16.43 -2.14 -1.63
C ALA A 182 16.26 -1.01 -2.66
N PRO A 183 17.09 0.05 -2.62
CA PRO A 183 16.96 1.20 -3.52
C PRO A 183 16.95 0.83 -5.00
N GLU A 184 17.82 -0.09 -5.41
CA GLU A 184 17.91 -0.58 -6.79
C GLU A 184 16.65 -1.31 -7.27
N VAL A 185 15.94 -2.02 -6.38
CA VAL A 185 14.69 -2.69 -6.69
C VAL A 185 13.57 -1.66 -6.82
N ARG A 186 13.52 -0.67 -5.92
CA ARG A 186 12.55 0.42 -6.00
C ARG A 186 12.70 1.22 -7.29
N GLU A 187 13.93 1.51 -7.69
CA GLU A 187 14.23 2.24 -8.92
C GLU A 187 13.82 1.44 -10.16
N LYS A 188 14.16 0.15 -10.23
CA LYS A 188 13.69 -0.73 -11.32
C LYS A 188 12.16 -0.80 -11.41
N CYS A 189 11.47 -0.82 -10.28
CA CYS A 189 10.00 -0.77 -10.24
C CYS A 189 9.48 0.55 -10.83
N LYS A 190 10.06 1.70 -10.45
CA LYS A 190 9.70 3.02 -11.00
C LYS A 190 9.93 3.09 -12.50
N GLN A 191 11.09 2.67 -12.98
CA GLN A 191 11.43 2.65 -14.41
C GLN A 191 10.45 1.79 -15.21
N THR A 192 10.06 0.64 -14.66
CA THR A 192 9.06 -0.24 -15.30
C THR A 192 7.68 0.43 -15.35
N CYS A 193 7.27 1.12 -14.29
CA CYS A 193 6.00 1.85 -14.27
C CYS A 193 6.02 3.04 -15.23
N LEU A 194 7.13 3.79 -15.30
CA LEU A 194 7.32 4.88 -16.25
C LEU A 194 7.24 4.37 -17.69
N LYS A 195 7.93 3.27 -18.00
CA LYS A 195 7.90 2.65 -19.33
C LYS A 195 6.48 2.22 -19.74
N ASN A 196 5.72 1.63 -18.82
CA ASN A 196 4.43 1.03 -19.14
C ASN A 196 3.25 2.01 -19.04
N PHE A 197 3.34 3.00 -18.15
CA PHE A 197 2.22 3.86 -17.76
C PHE A 197 2.54 5.36 -17.78
N GLY A 198 3.78 5.75 -18.07
CA GLY A 198 4.22 7.16 -18.06
C GLY A 198 4.31 7.80 -16.67
N VAL A 199 4.12 7.04 -15.60
CA VAL A 199 4.09 7.52 -14.21
C VAL A 199 4.90 6.60 -13.29
N GLU A 200 5.42 7.13 -12.18
CA GLU A 200 6.24 6.34 -11.25
C GLU A 200 5.44 5.25 -10.53
N PHE A 201 4.14 5.47 -10.32
CA PHE A 201 3.26 4.55 -9.63
C PHE A 201 2.00 4.27 -10.46
N PRO A 202 1.58 3.00 -10.66
CA PRO A 202 0.46 2.67 -11.55
C PRO A 202 -0.83 3.42 -11.21
N MET A 203 -1.10 3.64 -9.92
CA MET A 203 -2.30 4.35 -9.45
C MET A 203 -2.28 5.87 -9.70
N GLN A 204 -1.23 6.42 -10.31
CA GLN A 204 -1.21 7.80 -10.81
C GLN A 204 -1.67 7.88 -12.28
N SER A 205 -1.70 6.76 -13.01
CA SER A 205 -2.16 6.72 -14.39
C SER A 205 -3.69 6.74 -14.42
N LYS A 206 -4.26 7.69 -15.19
CA LYS A 206 -5.70 7.80 -15.41
C LYS A 206 -6.29 6.52 -16.00
N GLU A 207 -5.60 5.91 -16.96
CA GLU A 207 -6.03 4.65 -17.59
C GLU A 207 -6.15 3.52 -16.57
N VAL A 208 -5.18 3.38 -15.67
CA VAL A 208 -5.20 2.35 -14.62
C VAL A 208 -6.33 2.59 -13.62
N ILE A 209 -6.56 3.85 -13.24
CA ILE A 209 -7.66 4.27 -12.36
C ILE A 209 -9.02 3.95 -13.00
N GLU A 210 -9.21 4.29 -14.27
CA GLU A 210 -10.45 4.07 -15.02
C GLU A 210 -10.75 2.58 -15.17
N LYS A 211 -9.74 1.78 -15.53
CA LYS A 211 -9.89 0.32 -15.64
C LYS A 211 -10.30 -0.32 -14.30
N ARG A 212 -9.66 0.10 -13.20
CA ARG A 212 -10.04 -0.32 -11.85
C ARG A 212 -11.49 0.07 -11.54
N ASN A 213 -11.87 1.32 -11.81
CA ASN A 213 -13.22 1.82 -11.53
C ASN A 213 -14.28 1.03 -12.30
N LYS A 214 -14.04 0.77 -13.59
CA LYS A 214 -14.92 -0.04 -14.43
C LYS A 214 -15.16 -1.41 -13.82
N THR A 215 -14.09 -2.12 -13.44
CA THR A 215 -14.21 -3.44 -12.79
C THR A 215 -14.94 -3.37 -11.45
N CYS A 216 -14.69 -2.34 -10.63
CA CYS A 216 -15.41 -2.17 -9.36
C CYS A 216 -16.90 -1.89 -9.58
N ILE A 217 -17.25 -1.08 -10.58
CA ILE A 217 -18.65 -0.83 -10.96
C ILE A 217 -19.32 -2.11 -11.45
N GLU A 218 -18.66 -2.87 -12.34
CA GLU A 218 -19.19 -4.14 -12.87
C GLU A 218 -19.45 -5.18 -11.77
N LEU A 219 -18.54 -5.29 -10.78
CA LEU A 219 -18.65 -6.29 -9.72
C LEU A 219 -19.51 -5.85 -8.53
N TYR A 220 -19.52 -4.55 -8.20
CA TYR A 220 -20.07 -4.06 -6.94
C TYR A 220 -21.09 -2.93 -7.09
N GLY A 221 -21.36 -2.48 -8.33
CA GLY A 221 -22.27 -1.37 -8.62
C GLY A 221 -21.73 0.01 -8.22
N ASN A 222 -20.45 0.11 -7.81
CA ASN A 222 -19.83 1.35 -7.39
C ASN A 222 -18.29 1.31 -7.57
N GLU A 223 -17.66 2.47 -7.78
CA GLU A 223 -16.20 2.60 -7.86
C GLU A 223 -15.48 2.20 -6.57
N CYS A 224 -16.16 2.34 -5.42
CA CYS A 224 -15.62 1.93 -4.12
C CYS A 224 -16.37 0.68 -3.63
N PRO A 225 -15.69 -0.48 -3.51
CA PRO A 225 -16.33 -1.71 -3.03
C PRO A 225 -17.02 -1.55 -1.66
N LEU A 226 -16.47 -0.75 -0.75
CA LEU A 226 -17.06 -0.53 0.58
C LEU A 226 -18.35 0.31 0.58
N LYS A 227 -18.71 0.94 -0.55
CA LYS A 227 -20.04 1.57 -0.71
C LYS A 227 -21.13 0.54 -1.03
N ASN A 228 -20.76 -0.64 -1.52
CA ASN A 228 -21.70 -1.75 -1.67
C ASN A 228 -22.09 -2.27 -0.27
N LYS A 229 -23.39 -2.35 0.00
CA LYS A 229 -23.92 -2.72 1.33
C LYS A 229 -23.48 -4.13 1.75
N GLU A 230 -23.45 -5.08 0.82
CA GLU A 230 -23.07 -6.47 1.10
C GLU A 230 -21.59 -6.55 1.50
N VAL A 231 -20.70 -5.90 0.73
CA VAL A 231 -19.26 -5.86 1.04
C VAL A 231 -19.02 -5.16 2.38
N LYS A 232 -19.74 -4.06 2.65
CA LYS A 232 -19.65 -3.35 3.93
C LYS A 232 -20.07 -4.23 5.11
N ASN A 233 -21.16 -4.98 4.98
CA ASN A 233 -21.63 -5.87 6.04
C ASN A 233 -20.67 -7.05 6.27
N LYS A 234 -20.18 -7.71 5.21
CA LYS A 234 -19.15 -8.76 5.34
C LYS A 234 -17.89 -8.25 6.03
N SER A 235 -17.48 -7.02 5.73
CA SER A 235 -16.36 -6.37 6.42
C SER A 235 -16.63 -6.17 7.91
N LYS A 236 -17.85 -5.77 8.30
CA LYS A 236 -18.23 -5.62 9.71
C LYS A 236 -18.25 -6.96 10.44
N GLU A 237 -18.90 -7.96 9.86
CA GLU A 237 -18.98 -9.33 10.41
C GLU A 237 -17.58 -9.90 10.66
N SER A 238 -16.66 -9.72 9.71
CA SER A 238 -15.26 -10.16 9.86
C SER A 238 -14.51 -9.46 10.99
N MET A 239 -14.84 -8.19 11.29
CA MET A 239 -14.23 -7.45 12.40
C MET A 239 -14.84 -7.89 13.74
N ILE A 240 -16.14 -8.13 13.78
CA ILE A 240 -16.83 -8.68 14.97
C ILE A 240 -16.29 -10.07 15.30
N GLU A 241 -16.14 -10.95 14.30
CA GLU A 241 -15.59 -12.30 14.50
C GLU A 241 -14.17 -12.26 15.07
N LYS A 242 -13.31 -11.36 14.57
CA LYS A 242 -11.90 -11.30 14.97
C LYS A 242 -11.65 -10.53 16.26
N TYR A 243 -12.43 -9.47 16.52
CA TYR A 243 -12.13 -8.48 17.54
C TYR A 243 -13.30 -8.16 18.47
N GLY A 244 -14.46 -8.79 18.26
CA GLY A 244 -15.69 -8.57 19.04
C GLY A 244 -16.39 -7.22 18.77
N VAL A 245 -15.89 -6.43 17.82
CA VAL A 245 -16.34 -5.05 17.55
C VAL A 245 -16.44 -4.77 16.06
N GLU A 246 -17.32 -3.84 15.65
CA GLU A 246 -17.47 -3.49 14.22
C GLU A 246 -16.23 -2.79 13.65
N HIS A 247 -15.48 -2.08 14.48
CA HIS A 247 -14.32 -1.31 14.07
C HIS A 247 -13.13 -1.60 14.99
N PRO A 248 -11.93 -1.95 14.47
CA PRO A 248 -10.78 -2.34 15.29
C PRO A 248 -10.41 -1.33 16.39
N LEU A 249 -10.53 -0.03 16.11
CA LEU A 249 -10.26 1.01 17.11
C LEU A 249 -11.32 1.12 18.24
N GLN A 250 -12.36 0.30 18.24
CA GLN A 250 -13.26 0.15 19.40
C GLN A 250 -12.75 -0.92 20.38
N ASN A 251 -11.85 -1.80 19.95
CA ASN A 251 -11.26 -2.84 20.78
C ASN A 251 -10.16 -2.20 21.66
N GLU A 252 -10.30 -2.32 22.99
CA GLU A 252 -9.38 -1.70 23.95
C GLU A 252 -7.94 -2.23 23.84
N GLU A 253 -7.75 -3.52 23.53
CA GLU A 253 -6.41 -4.10 23.35
C GLU A 253 -5.69 -3.45 22.15
N ILE A 254 -6.42 -3.17 21.07
CA ILE A 254 -5.87 -2.51 19.88
C ILE A 254 -5.53 -1.04 20.18
N LYS A 255 -6.38 -0.33 20.95
CA LYS A 255 -6.09 1.04 21.38
C LYS A 255 -4.82 1.09 22.22
N GLU A 256 -4.70 0.18 23.19
CA GLU A 256 -3.56 0.12 24.10
C GLU A 256 -2.26 -0.23 23.36
N LYS A 257 -2.30 -1.20 22.43
CA LYS A 257 -1.14 -1.48 21.55
C LYS A 257 -0.73 -0.28 20.71
N THR A 258 -1.70 0.47 20.20
CA THR A 258 -1.43 1.69 19.42
C THR A 258 -0.77 2.76 20.28
N LYS A 259 -1.26 2.96 21.51
CA LYS A 259 -0.70 3.89 22.50
C LYS A 259 0.73 3.50 22.87
N ASN A 260 0.96 2.24 23.24
CA ASN A 260 2.28 1.75 23.64
C ASN A 260 3.31 1.87 22.51
N THR A 261 2.91 1.59 21.26
CA THR A 261 3.79 1.79 20.10
C THR A 261 4.15 3.28 19.90
N CYS A 262 3.20 4.20 20.16
CA CYS A 262 3.47 5.63 20.07
C CYS A 262 4.40 6.11 21.20
N LEU A 263 4.21 5.60 22.42
CA LEU A 263 5.07 5.90 23.57
C LEU A 263 6.50 5.41 23.33
N GLU A 264 6.67 4.17 22.87
CA GLU A 264 7.99 3.59 22.58
C GLU A 264 8.75 4.38 21.52
N LYS A 265 8.07 4.79 20.44
CA LYS A 265 8.72 5.45 19.30
C LYS A 265 8.87 6.96 19.43
N TYR A 266 7.93 7.62 20.09
CA TYR A 266 7.82 9.07 20.08
C TYR A 266 7.68 9.69 21.48
N GLY A 267 7.63 8.88 22.55
CA GLY A 267 7.49 9.36 23.93
C GLY A 267 6.13 9.99 24.26
N VAL A 268 5.14 9.85 23.37
CA VAL A 268 3.79 10.45 23.51
C VAL A 268 2.71 9.43 23.19
N GLU A 269 1.51 9.60 23.77
CA GLU A 269 0.40 8.65 23.58
C GLU A 269 -0.15 8.67 22.15
N HIS A 270 -0.05 9.82 21.49
CA HIS A 270 -0.51 10.01 20.13
C HIS A 270 0.53 10.73 19.29
N VAL A 271 0.80 10.22 18.08
CA VAL A 271 1.79 10.82 17.16
C VAL A 271 1.54 12.30 16.86
N SER A 272 0.29 12.77 16.91
CA SER A 272 -0.06 14.17 16.73
C SER A 272 0.44 15.10 17.84
N GLN A 273 0.77 14.56 19.01
CA GLN A 273 1.36 15.28 20.13
C GLN A 273 2.89 15.43 19.98
N ALA A 274 3.54 14.61 19.17
CA ALA A 274 4.98 14.67 18.95
C ALA A 274 5.37 15.97 18.21
N ASP A 275 6.33 16.71 18.75
CA ASP A 275 6.71 18.01 18.20
C ASP A 275 7.33 17.91 16.81
N GLU A 276 8.06 16.84 16.51
CA GLU A 276 8.54 16.55 15.16
C GLU A 276 7.38 16.52 14.16
N PHE A 277 6.29 15.83 14.50
CA PHE A 277 5.13 15.71 13.63
C PHE A 277 4.38 17.05 13.50
N LYS A 278 4.18 17.77 14.61
CA LYS A 278 3.58 19.12 14.58
C LYS A 278 4.38 20.07 13.67
N ASN A 279 5.71 20.05 13.77
CA ASN A 279 6.59 20.89 12.98
C ASN A 279 6.54 20.49 11.50
N LYS A 280 6.49 19.19 11.19
CA LYS A 280 6.33 18.70 9.81
C LYS A 280 5.00 19.15 9.19
N VAL A 281 3.91 19.13 9.94
CA VAL A 281 2.60 19.64 9.50
C VAL A 281 2.69 21.14 9.20
N LYS A 282 3.26 21.94 10.12
CA LYS A 282 3.47 23.38 9.93
C LYS A 282 4.33 23.70 8.69
N LYS A 283 5.45 22.99 8.52
CA LYS A 283 6.37 23.16 7.38
C LYS A 283 5.66 22.85 6.05
N THR A 284 4.97 21.71 5.98
CA THR A 284 4.23 21.30 4.77
C THR A 284 3.13 22.31 4.43
N CYS A 285 2.42 22.80 5.45
CA CYS A 285 1.38 23.81 5.28
C CYS A 285 1.96 25.13 4.75
N PHE A 286 3.12 25.55 5.28
CA PHE A 286 3.81 26.76 4.84
C PHE A 286 4.33 26.64 3.40
N GLU A 287 5.00 25.53 3.06
CA GLU A 287 5.49 25.27 1.70
C GLU A 287 4.37 25.28 0.66
N LYS A 288 3.19 24.74 1.03
CA LYS A 288 2.06 24.62 0.10
C LYS A 288 1.20 25.88 0.00
N TYR A 289 1.04 26.62 1.10
CA TYR A 289 0.03 27.69 1.19
C TYR A 289 0.57 29.02 1.74
N GLY A 290 1.86 29.11 2.10
CA GLY A 290 2.46 30.30 2.70
C GLY A 290 2.02 30.60 4.15
N VAL A 291 1.26 29.69 4.77
CA VAL A 291 0.73 29.85 6.13
C VAL A 291 0.98 28.59 6.97
N TYR A 292 1.15 28.74 8.29
CA TYR A 292 1.39 27.62 9.20
C TYR A 292 0.14 26.80 9.57
N HIS A 293 -1.04 27.28 9.20
CA HIS A 293 -2.30 26.58 9.44
C HIS A 293 -3.24 26.76 8.24
N ASN A 294 -3.80 25.66 7.73
CA ASN A 294 -4.59 25.66 6.50
C ASN A 294 -5.88 26.49 6.60
N MET A 295 -6.48 26.61 7.79
CA MET A 295 -7.66 27.47 8.00
C MET A 295 -7.37 28.98 7.84
N HIS A 296 -6.11 29.38 7.75
CA HIS A 296 -5.73 30.75 7.41
C HIS A 296 -5.82 31.03 5.89
N VAL A 297 -6.02 29.99 5.07
CA VAL A 297 -6.31 30.12 3.64
C VAL A 297 -7.82 30.32 3.44
N PRO A 298 -8.28 31.40 2.80
CA PRO A 298 -9.70 31.71 2.67
C PRO A 298 -10.50 30.58 2.05
N GLU A 299 -10.01 30.03 0.93
CA GLU A 299 -10.72 29.04 0.13
C GLU A 299 -10.88 27.73 0.91
N ILE A 300 -9.87 27.33 1.69
CA ILE A 300 -9.93 26.15 2.55
C ILE A 300 -10.91 26.40 3.70
N SER A 301 -10.79 27.57 4.34
CA SER A 301 -11.63 27.96 5.46
C SER A 301 -13.11 27.98 5.10
N GLU A 302 -13.44 28.58 3.95
CA GLU A 302 -14.80 28.68 3.40
C GLU A 302 -15.35 27.31 3.01
N LYS A 303 -14.56 26.49 2.31
CA LYS A 303 -14.93 25.10 1.99
C LYS A 303 -15.20 24.28 3.25
N CYS A 304 -14.39 24.43 4.29
CA CYS A 304 -14.63 23.76 5.58
C CYS A 304 -15.93 24.27 6.21
N SER A 305 -16.17 25.59 6.24
CA SER A 305 -17.39 26.19 6.81
C SER A 305 -18.67 25.67 6.14
N HIS A 306 -18.68 25.61 4.81
CA HIS A 306 -19.83 25.13 4.04
C HIS A 306 -20.14 23.64 4.25
N ASN A 307 -19.12 22.82 4.52
CA ASN A 307 -19.31 21.40 4.80
C ASN A 307 -19.68 21.11 6.25
N CYS A 308 -19.34 22.00 7.19
CA CYS A 308 -19.58 21.81 8.61
C CYS A 308 -20.95 22.33 9.07
N TYR A 309 -21.46 23.40 8.46
CA TYR A 309 -22.69 24.06 8.90
C TYR A 309 -23.77 24.02 7.83
N LEU A 310 -25.03 23.97 8.27
CA LEU A 310 -26.18 24.09 7.39
C LEU A 310 -26.22 25.51 6.79
N SER A 311 -26.05 25.61 5.48
CA SER A 311 -26.22 26.85 4.74
C SER A 311 -27.69 27.07 4.36
N LYS A 312 -28.14 28.33 4.38
CA LYS A 312 -29.43 28.77 3.84
C LYS A 312 -29.19 29.64 2.62
N GLU A 313 -30.10 29.61 1.65
CA GLU A 313 -30.06 30.54 0.54
C GLU A 313 -30.75 31.86 0.93
N TYR A 314 -30.09 32.98 0.61
CA TYR A 314 -30.63 34.32 0.77
C TYR A 314 -30.70 34.98 -0.61
N LYS A 315 -31.89 35.48 -0.96
CA LYS A 315 -32.13 36.17 -2.23
C LYS A 315 -32.21 37.66 -1.98
N PHE A 316 -31.26 38.39 -2.55
CA PHE A 316 -31.24 39.84 -2.54
C PHE A 316 -32.40 40.44 -3.37
N PRO A 317 -32.79 41.71 -3.13
CA PRO A 317 -33.75 42.43 -3.97
C PRO A 317 -33.41 42.42 -5.47
N SER A 318 -32.13 42.47 -5.85
CA SER A 318 -31.67 42.34 -7.25
C SER A 318 -31.95 40.97 -7.88
N GLY A 319 -32.28 39.97 -7.07
CA GLY A 319 -32.42 38.57 -7.48
C GLY A 319 -31.14 37.74 -7.35
N LYS A 320 -29.99 38.33 -6.99
CA LYS A 320 -28.77 37.61 -6.66
C LYS A 320 -29.01 36.70 -5.44
N THR A 321 -28.50 35.47 -5.49
CA THR A 321 -28.59 34.52 -4.37
C THR A 321 -27.22 34.27 -3.77
N ILE A 322 -27.12 34.29 -2.45
CA ILE A 322 -25.92 33.88 -1.70
C ILE A 322 -26.25 32.81 -0.67
N LYS A 323 -25.22 32.09 -0.22
CA LYS A 323 -25.33 31.16 0.90
C LYS A 323 -24.91 31.87 2.18
N ILE A 324 -25.73 31.72 3.21
CA ILE A 324 -25.54 32.34 4.52
C ILE A 324 -25.68 31.30 5.63
N GLN A 325 -25.15 31.63 6.80
CA GLN A 325 -25.14 30.76 7.98
C GLN A 325 -25.79 31.45 9.19
N GLY A 326 -26.40 30.65 10.07
CA GLY A 326 -26.94 31.14 11.34
C GLY A 326 -27.97 32.27 11.22
N TYR A 327 -27.60 33.43 11.75
CA TYR A 327 -28.43 34.64 11.90
C TYR A 327 -28.09 35.73 10.88
N GLU A 328 -27.20 35.45 9.93
CA GLU A 328 -26.76 36.40 8.89
C GLU A 328 -27.92 36.98 8.07
N LYS A 329 -29.03 36.25 7.90
CA LYS A 329 -30.22 36.76 7.19
C LYS A 329 -30.76 38.07 7.80
N TYR A 330 -30.79 38.16 9.14
CA TYR A 330 -31.35 39.30 9.84
C TYR A 330 -30.43 40.52 9.68
N ALA A 331 -29.12 40.29 9.69
CA ALA A 331 -28.14 41.33 9.42
C ALA A 331 -28.24 41.85 7.98
N LEU A 332 -28.40 40.96 7.00
CA LEU A 332 -28.62 41.37 5.60
C LEU A 332 -29.91 42.17 5.42
N ASP A 333 -31.01 41.70 6.01
CA ASP A 333 -32.30 42.40 5.96
C ASP A 333 -32.18 43.81 6.56
N GLU A 334 -31.47 43.97 7.67
CA GLU A 334 -31.23 45.27 8.30
C GLU A 334 -30.32 46.16 7.46
N LEU A 335 -29.21 45.62 6.92
CA LEU A 335 -28.30 46.38 6.04
C LEU A 335 -29.00 46.94 4.80
N ILE A 336 -29.87 46.14 4.19
CA ILE A 336 -30.57 46.50 2.95
C ILE A 336 -31.78 47.38 3.25
N ASN A 337 -32.66 46.95 4.16
CA ASN A 337 -33.96 47.59 4.33
C ASN A 337 -33.90 48.83 5.22
N ILE A 338 -33.02 48.84 6.23
CA ILE A 338 -32.91 49.92 7.21
C ILE A 338 -31.74 50.83 6.86
N HIS A 339 -30.53 50.29 6.73
CA HIS A 339 -29.33 51.09 6.44
C HIS A 339 -29.15 51.48 4.98
N LYS A 340 -29.99 50.93 4.07
CA LYS A 340 -30.01 51.22 2.63
C LYS A 340 -28.64 51.05 1.96
N ILE A 341 -27.87 50.04 2.41
CA ILE A 341 -26.58 49.67 1.79
C ILE A 341 -26.82 49.02 0.44
N GLN A 342 -26.01 49.39 -0.55
CA GLN A 342 -26.06 48.77 -1.88
C GLN A 342 -25.50 47.35 -1.83
N GLU A 343 -26.15 46.40 -2.50
CA GLU A 343 -25.81 44.98 -2.41
C GLU A 343 -24.37 44.66 -2.86
N ASN A 344 -23.85 45.39 -3.83
CA ASN A 344 -22.49 45.25 -4.33
C ASN A 344 -21.41 45.74 -3.34
N ASP A 345 -21.81 46.53 -2.35
CA ASP A 345 -20.96 47.02 -1.27
C ASP A 345 -21.00 46.09 -0.04
N ILE A 346 -21.79 45.00 -0.08
CA ILE A 346 -21.83 43.98 0.98
C ILE A 346 -20.94 42.80 0.57
N ILE A 347 -19.76 42.70 1.18
CA ILE A 347 -18.82 41.60 0.96
C ILE A 347 -18.97 40.54 2.05
N ASN A 348 -19.26 39.30 1.65
CA ASN A 348 -19.35 38.14 2.56
C ASN A 348 -18.38 37.00 2.21
N GLU A 349 -17.65 37.11 1.09
CA GLU A 349 -16.70 36.09 0.65
C GLU A 349 -15.38 36.20 1.43
N ARG A 350 -14.93 35.10 2.04
CA ARG A 350 -13.73 35.09 2.91
C ARG A 350 -12.45 35.54 2.22
N LYS A 351 -12.42 35.47 0.89
CA LYS A 351 -11.31 35.91 0.04
C LYS A 351 -11.24 37.44 -0.10
N LEU A 352 -12.37 38.12 0.00
CA LEU A 352 -12.53 39.55 -0.28
C LEU A 352 -12.65 40.39 0.99
N VAL A 353 -12.97 39.77 2.14
CA VAL A 353 -12.98 40.47 3.43
C VAL A 353 -11.55 40.83 3.90
N PRO A 354 -11.41 41.85 4.78
CA PRO A 354 -10.11 42.28 5.31
C PRO A 354 -9.30 41.14 5.94
N VAL A 355 -7.97 41.24 5.82
CA VAL A 355 -7.04 40.30 6.45
C VAL A 355 -6.78 40.73 7.89
N ILE A 356 -7.60 40.24 8.82
CA ILE A 356 -7.49 40.58 10.25
C ILE A 356 -6.81 39.42 10.98
N TRP A 357 -5.68 39.70 11.63
CA TRP A 357 -4.96 38.74 12.46
C TRP A 357 -5.13 39.11 13.93
N TYR A 358 -5.38 38.12 14.77
CA TYR A 358 -5.43 38.29 16.22
C TYR A 358 -4.73 37.11 16.91
N SER A 359 -4.31 37.33 18.15
CA SER A 359 -3.79 36.26 19.01
C SER A 359 -4.82 35.94 20.08
N ASP A 360 -5.01 34.66 20.38
CA ASP A 360 -5.81 34.26 21.54
C ASP A 360 -5.02 34.45 22.85
N GLU A 361 -5.66 34.17 23.98
CA GLU A 361 -5.08 34.28 25.33
C GLU A 361 -3.81 33.43 25.52
N ASN A 362 -3.62 32.39 24.71
CA ASN A 362 -2.44 31.53 24.75
C ASN A 362 -1.34 32.01 23.77
N GLY A 363 -1.50 33.19 23.17
CA GLY A 363 -0.58 33.75 22.18
C GLY A 363 -0.64 33.07 20.81
N LYS A 364 -1.63 32.20 20.55
CA LYS A 364 -1.75 31.52 19.26
C LYS A 364 -2.37 32.48 18.24
N LYS A 365 -1.69 32.63 17.10
CA LYS A 365 -2.13 33.48 15.99
C LYS A 365 -3.26 32.84 15.18
N HIS A 366 -4.33 33.59 14.96
CA HIS A 366 -5.51 33.21 14.18
C HIS A 366 -5.83 34.26 13.12
N ARG A 367 -6.46 33.83 12.03
CA ARG A 367 -7.06 34.72 11.04
C ARG A 367 -8.55 34.86 11.30
N HIS A 368 -9.01 36.08 11.48
CA HIS A 368 -10.44 36.39 11.55
C HIS A 368 -11.00 36.61 10.14
N TYR A 369 -12.15 36.02 9.87
CA TYR A 369 -12.94 36.27 8.67
C TYR A 369 -14.27 36.86 9.15
N VAL A 370 -14.45 38.15 8.93
CA VAL A 370 -15.69 38.85 9.30
C VAL A 370 -16.86 38.32 8.47
N ASP A 371 -18.05 38.35 9.05
CA ASP A 371 -19.26 37.85 8.38
C ASP A 371 -19.66 38.78 7.22
N PHE A 372 -19.60 40.10 7.45
CA PHE A 372 -19.76 41.10 6.39
C PHE A 372 -18.72 42.22 6.49
N TYR A 373 -18.27 42.70 5.33
CA TYR A 373 -17.46 43.90 5.20
C TYR A 373 -18.13 44.86 4.22
N ILE A 374 -18.24 46.13 4.64
CA ILE A 374 -18.84 47.23 3.87
C ILE A 374 -17.72 48.22 3.51
N PRO A 375 -17.10 48.11 2.32
CA PRO A 375 -15.97 48.95 1.92
C PRO A 375 -16.27 50.44 1.98
N SER A 376 -17.43 50.90 1.50
CA SER A 376 -17.77 52.34 1.47
C SER A 376 -17.77 53.01 2.85
N LYS A 377 -18.00 52.23 3.92
CA LYS A 377 -18.02 52.69 5.31
C LYS A 377 -16.81 52.25 6.11
N ASN A 378 -15.89 51.52 5.48
CA ASN A 378 -14.78 50.82 6.12
C ASN A 378 -15.22 50.00 7.35
N LEU A 379 -16.40 49.35 7.26
CA LEU A 379 -17.10 48.74 8.39
C LEU A 379 -17.11 47.21 8.29
N CYS A 380 -16.60 46.56 9.33
CA CYS A 380 -16.72 45.12 9.55
C CYS A 380 -17.91 44.83 10.47
N ILE A 381 -18.69 43.81 10.15
CA ILE A 381 -19.84 43.37 10.95
C ILE A 381 -19.65 41.89 11.28
N GLU A 382 -19.68 41.58 12.57
CA GLU A 382 -19.72 40.22 13.09
C GLU A 382 -21.12 39.91 13.60
N VAL A 383 -21.77 38.89 13.04
CA VAL A 383 -23.10 38.45 13.43
C VAL A 383 -22.98 37.31 14.44
N LYS A 384 -23.65 37.45 15.57
CA LYS A 384 -23.68 36.43 16.62
C LYS A 384 -25.10 36.22 17.14
N SER A 385 -25.34 35.02 17.67
CA SER A 385 -26.51 34.79 18.52
C SER A 385 -26.18 35.15 19.97
N THR A 386 -27.21 35.45 20.75
CA THR A 386 -27.09 35.67 22.21
C THR A 386 -26.31 34.54 22.90
N TRP A 387 -26.60 33.28 22.53
CA TRP A 387 -25.89 32.11 23.04
C TRP A 387 -24.41 32.06 22.64
N THR A 388 -24.08 32.36 21.39
CA THR A 388 -22.70 32.28 20.89
C THR A 388 -21.83 33.36 21.52
N LEU A 389 -22.37 34.57 21.67
CA LEU A 389 -21.67 35.66 22.34
C LEU A 389 -21.37 35.29 23.79
N LYS A 390 -22.35 34.75 24.53
CA LYS A 390 -22.15 34.32 25.93
C LYS A 390 -21.06 33.26 26.09
N LYS A 391 -20.87 32.37 25.11
CA LYS A 391 -19.85 31.32 25.18
C LYS A 391 -18.45 31.72 24.73
N LYS A 392 -18.33 32.74 23.88
CA LYS A 392 -17.07 33.09 23.20
C LYS A 392 -16.75 34.58 23.26
N GLN A 393 -17.22 35.24 24.31
CA GLN A 393 -17.18 36.68 24.49
C GLN A 393 -15.77 37.25 24.26
N ASP A 394 -14.78 36.72 24.97
CA ASP A 394 -13.39 37.21 24.92
C ASP A 394 -12.81 37.14 23.51
N SER A 395 -13.01 36.00 22.82
CA SER A 395 -12.56 35.85 21.44
C SER A 395 -13.27 36.79 20.45
N VAL A 396 -14.52 37.19 20.68
CA VAL A 396 -15.21 38.13 19.78
C VAL A 396 -14.65 39.54 19.96
N TYR A 397 -14.38 39.96 21.19
CA TYR A 397 -13.80 41.27 21.45
C TYR A 397 -12.34 41.38 20.98
N LEU A 398 -11.52 40.34 21.13
CA LEU A 398 -10.16 40.31 20.58
C LEU A 398 -10.14 40.53 19.06
N LYS A 399 -11.12 39.96 18.33
CA LYS A 399 -11.25 40.18 16.88
C LYS A 399 -11.65 41.61 16.55
N GLN A 400 -12.60 42.18 17.32
CA GLN A 400 -13.02 43.56 17.16
C GLN A 400 -11.85 44.52 17.39
N GLU A 401 -11.10 44.32 18.48
CA GLU A 401 -9.93 45.13 18.81
C GLU A 401 -8.86 45.02 17.71
N ALA A 402 -8.54 43.81 17.25
CA ALA A 402 -7.59 43.60 16.17
C ALA A 402 -7.99 44.33 14.88
N ALA A 403 -9.28 44.32 14.54
CA ALA A 403 -9.77 45.04 13.36
C ALA A 403 -9.70 46.57 13.55
N LYS A 404 -10.09 47.07 14.73
CA LYS A 404 -10.00 48.50 15.08
C LYS A 404 -8.56 49.01 15.03
N ASN A 405 -7.60 48.22 15.53
CA ASN A 405 -6.17 48.53 15.47
C ASN A 405 -5.63 48.60 14.04
N LEU A 406 -6.26 47.92 13.09
CA LEU A 406 -5.97 48.02 11.65
C LEU A 406 -6.70 49.20 10.97
N GLY A 407 -7.49 49.97 11.72
CA GLY A 407 -8.22 51.14 11.22
C GLY A 407 -9.63 50.86 10.71
N TYR A 408 -10.17 49.66 10.91
CA TYR A 408 -11.55 49.33 10.52
C TYR A 408 -12.56 49.75 11.58
N SER A 409 -13.69 50.30 11.14
CA SER A 409 -14.90 50.35 11.99
C SER A 409 -15.40 48.93 12.20
N TYR A 410 -15.86 48.59 13.40
CA TYR A 410 -16.23 47.20 13.71
C TYR A 410 -17.41 47.11 14.68
N GLU A 411 -18.48 46.46 14.23
CA GLU A 411 -19.71 46.25 14.99
C GLU A 411 -19.99 44.76 15.21
N ILE A 412 -20.54 44.43 16.38
CA ILE A 412 -20.99 43.08 16.73
C ILE A 412 -22.51 43.13 16.78
N TRP A 413 -23.18 42.46 15.85
CA TRP A 413 -24.63 42.42 15.76
C TRP A 413 -25.15 41.13 16.38
N VAL A 414 -25.93 41.27 17.45
CA VAL A 414 -26.43 40.15 18.24
C VAL A 414 -27.91 39.98 18.00
N TYR A 415 -28.32 38.79 17.59
CA TYR A 415 -29.74 38.46 17.38
C TYR A 415 -30.19 37.37 18.36
N ASP A 416 -31.41 37.51 18.86
CA ASP A 416 -32.08 36.46 19.62
C ASP A 416 -32.67 35.36 18.71
N ASN A 417 -33.32 34.36 19.29
CA ASN A 417 -33.95 33.27 18.53
C ASN A 417 -35.14 33.71 17.65
N LYS A 418 -35.76 34.87 17.95
CA LYS A 418 -36.85 35.47 17.17
C LYS A 418 -36.32 36.36 16.04
N GLY A 419 -35.02 36.70 16.06
CA GLY A 419 -34.37 37.58 15.10
C GLY A 419 -34.41 39.05 15.48
N ALA A 420 -34.76 39.38 16.72
CA ALA A 420 -34.67 40.74 17.23
C ALA A 420 -33.20 41.05 17.58
N LYS A 421 -32.75 42.25 17.19
CA LYS A 421 -31.40 42.73 17.52
C LYS A 421 -31.37 43.13 18.99
N ILE A 422 -30.44 42.53 19.73
CA ILE A 422 -30.20 42.81 21.15
C ILE A 422 -28.91 43.63 21.28
N SER A 423 -28.84 44.50 22.29
CA SER A 423 -27.61 45.22 22.61
C SER A 423 -26.44 44.25 22.82
N SER A 424 -25.29 44.58 22.24
CA SER A 424 -24.03 43.87 22.48
C SER A 424 -23.49 44.12 23.89
N ASP A 425 -24.04 45.10 24.62
CA ASP A 425 -23.64 45.42 26.00
C ASP A 425 -24.30 44.46 26.98
N PHE A 426 -23.45 43.70 27.69
CA PHE A 426 -23.83 42.55 28.49
C PHE A 426 -24.71 42.88 29.71
N THR A 427 -24.79 44.15 30.11
CA THR A 427 -25.60 44.61 31.25
C THR A 427 -27.10 44.45 31.04
N CYS A 428 -27.58 44.36 29.79
CA CYS A 428 -29.00 44.14 29.47
C CYS A 428 -29.41 42.67 29.26
N ILE A 429 -28.46 41.72 29.21
CA ILE A 429 -28.78 40.32 28.87
C ILE A 429 -29.29 39.55 30.11
N GLN A 430 -29.07 40.06 31.32
CA GLN A 430 -29.55 39.42 32.55
C GLN A 430 -31.04 39.69 32.86
N SER A 431 -31.67 40.71 32.28
CA SER A 431 -33.06 41.10 32.61
C SER A 431 -34.15 40.33 31.85
N ASN A 432 -33.81 39.57 30.80
CA ASN A 432 -34.81 38.91 29.94
C ASN A 432 -35.03 37.41 30.22
N ASN A 433 -34.44 36.85 31.28
CA ASN A 433 -34.57 35.42 31.64
C ASN A 433 -35.24 35.18 33.00
N GLN A 434 -35.97 36.15 33.55
CA GLN A 434 -36.80 35.93 34.75
C GLN A 434 -38.30 35.71 34.45
N ASN A 435 -38.72 35.77 33.19
CA ASN A 435 -40.06 35.39 32.78
C ASN A 435 -39.97 34.57 31.48
N ASP A 436 -39.79 33.25 31.62
CA ASP A 436 -40.35 32.18 30.77
C ASP A 436 -39.70 30.81 31.09
#